data_AF-A0AAP1RHH8-F1
#
_entry.id   AF-A0AAP1RHH8-F1
#
_cell.length_a   1.000
_cell.length_b   1.000
_cell.length_c   1.000
_cell.angle_alpha   90.00
_cell.angle_beta   90.00
_cell.angle_gamma   90.00
#
_symmetry.space_group_name_H-M   'P 1'
#
loop_
_entity.id
_entity.type
_entity.pdbx_description
1 polymer ?
#
loop_
_entity_poly.entity_id
_entity_poly.type
_entity_poly.pdbx_seq_one_letter_code
_entity_poly.pdbx_strand_id
1 'polypeptide(L)'
;MGKIENVLEKQNKFWVFIVGIVLIIGGIYFFFDMKTTEEAGLPVRMKKVFQIVYDFGGKYAILAIFEGLGLFALISGIQQLRNKL
;
A
#
# COMPACT_ATOMS: atom_id res chain seq x y z
N MET A 1 -27.46 -6.83 19.94
CA MET A 1 -26.15 -7.23 19.37
C MET A 1 -25.97 -6.80 17.90
N GLY A 2 -26.97 -6.92 17.01
CA GLY A 2 -26.81 -6.56 15.58
C GLY A 2 -26.61 -5.07 15.18
N LYS A 3 -26.82 -4.10 16.08
CA LYS A 3 -26.51 -2.67 15.79
C LYS A 3 -25.02 -2.36 15.91
N ILE A 4 -24.29 -3.06 16.78
CA ILE A 4 -22.86 -2.80 17.05
C ILE A 4 -21.99 -3.45 15.97
N GLU A 5 -22.32 -4.67 15.53
CA GLU A 5 -21.67 -5.34 14.39
C GLU A 5 -21.75 -4.50 13.11
N ASN A 6 -22.90 -3.90 12.83
CA ASN A 6 -23.09 -3.08 11.63
C ASN A 6 -22.22 -1.81 11.60
N VAL A 7 -21.94 -1.22 12.76
CA VAL A 7 -21.08 -0.03 12.87
C VAL A 7 -19.60 -0.41 12.76
N LEU A 8 -19.20 -1.50 13.44
CA LEU A 8 -17.83 -2.03 13.37
C LEU A 8 -17.47 -2.45 11.94
N GLU A 9 -18.38 -3.12 11.24
CA GLU A 9 -18.19 -3.46 9.83
C GLU A 9 -18.04 -2.23 8.94
N LYS A 10 -18.86 -1.19 9.15
CA LYS A 10 -18.81 0.04 8.33
C LYS A 10 -17.51 0.81 8.54
N GLN A 11 -17.04 0.88 9.79
CA GLN A 11 -15.73 1.46 10.10
C GLN A 11 -14.60 0.67 9.46
N ASN A 12 -14.60 -0.66 9.61
CA ASN A 12 -13.55 -1.51 9.05
C ASN A 12 -13.43 -1.36 7.52
N LYS A 13 -14.57 -1.18 6.83
CA LYS A 13 -14.65 -0.96 5.37
C LYS A 13 -14.01 0.36 4.93
N PHE A 14 -14.25 1.44 5.69
CA PHE A 14 -13.62 2.74 5.43
C PHE A 14 -12.12 2.72 5.71
N TRP A 15 -11.69 1.97 6.73
CA TRP A 15 -10.27 1.77 7.04
C TRP A 15 -9.53 1.05 5.92
N VAL A 16 -10.10 0.01 5.30
CA VAL A 16 -9.47 -0.69 4.16
C VAL A 16 -9.22 0.27 3.00
N PHE A 17 -10.16 1.16 2.71
CA PHE A 17 -9.99 2.18 1.67
C PHE A 17 -8.86 3.16 2.02
N ILE A 18 -8.82 3.67 3.25
CA ILE A 18 -7.74 4.57 3.71
C ILE A 18 -6.38 3.89 3.64
N VAL A 19 -6.28 2.63 4.08
CA VAL A 19 -5.04 1.84 4.02
C VAL A 19 -4.57 1.72 2.57
N GLY A 20 -5.49 1.53 1.62
CA GLY A 20 -5.16 1.53 0.19
C GLY A 20 -4.50 2.84 -0.27
N ILE A 21 -5.05 3.99 0.12
CA ILE A 21 -4.45 5.30 -0.18
C ILE A 21 -3.05 5.43 0.42
N VAL A 22 -2.90 5.07 1.70
CA VAL A 22 -1.61 5.17 2.40
C VAL A 22 -0.56 4.26 1.76
N LEU A 23 -0.94 3.05 1.32
CA LEU A 23 -0.05 2.14 0.62
C LEU A 23 0.44 2.72 -0.72
N ILE A 24 -0.44 3.34 -1.50
CA ILE A 24 -0.04 3.98 -2.77
C ILE A 24 0.89 5.15 -2.52
N ILE A 25 0.51 6.08 -1.64
CA ILE A 25 1.35 7.25 -1.32
C ILE A 25 2.70 6.82 -0.75
N GLY A 26 2.70 5.84 0.16
CA GLY A 26 3.91 5.27 0.74
C GLY A 26 4.80 4.59 -0.30
N GLY A 27 4.21 3.81 -1.21
CA GLY A 27 4.92 3.16 -2.32
C GLY A 27 5.62 4.17 -3.24
N ILE A 28 4.90 5.23 -3.63
CA ILE A 28 5.46 6.31 -4.45
C ILE A 28 6.58 7.03 -3.70
N TYR A 29 6.39 7.33 -2.41
CA TYR A 29 7.42 7.97 -1.59
C TYR A 29 8.70 7.11 -1.52
N PHE A 30 8.58 5.82 -1.21
CA PHE A 30 9.72 4.91 -1.17
C PHE A 30 10.41 4.79 -2.53
N PHE A 31 9.66 4.81 -3.63
CA PHE A 31 10.23 4.80 -4.97
C PHE A 31 11.14 6.01 -5.21
N PHE A 32 10.69 7.20 -4.87
CA PHE A 32 11.50 8.41 -5.02
C PHE A 32 12.69 8.45 -4.06
N ASP A 33 12.51 8.00 -2.81
CA ASP A 33 13.60 7.91 -1.84
C ASP A 33 14.73 6.98 -2.32
N MET A 34 14.37 5.79 -2.82
CA MET A 34 15.32 4.86 -3.45
C MET A 34 15.97 5.47 -4.68
N LYS A 35 15.19 6.13 -5.55
CA LYS A 35 15.71 6.79 -6.75
C LYS A 35 16.75 7.86 -6.39
N THR A 36 16.46 8.73 -5.43
CA THR A 36 17.39 9.78 -4.98
C THR A 36 18.64 9.18 -4.36
N THR A 37 18.50 8.09 -3.58
CA THR A 37 19.65 7.38 -2.98
C THR A 37 20.54 6.74 -4.06
N GLU A 38 19.95 6.10 -5.06
CA GLU A 38 20.66 5.52 -6.20
C GLU A 38 21.37 6.60 -7.04
N GLU A 39 20.70 7.72 -7.32
CA GLU A 39 21.26 8.85 -8.08
C GLU A 39 22.42 9.54 -7.32
N ALA A 40 22.39 9.51 -5.98
CA ALA A 40 23.50 9.97 -5.16
C ALA A 40 24.70 8.99 -5.11
N GLY A 41 24.59 7.82 -5.77
CA GLY A 41 25.62 6.78 -5.72
C GLY A 41 25.73 6.09 -4.36
N LEU A 42 24.73 6.25 -3.49
CA LEU A 42 24.69 5.64 -2.17
C LEU A 42 24.01 4.28 -2.23
N PRO A 43 24.45 3.30 -1.42
CA PRO A 43 23.79 2.01 -1.36
C PRO A 43 22.42 2.14 -0.68
N VAL A 44 21.37 1.70 -1.37
CA VAL A 44 20.02 1.59 -0.79
C VAL A 44 20.03 0.49 0.28
N ARG A 45 19.79 0.86 1.53
CA ARG A 45 19.75 -0.06 2.69
C ARG A 45 18.36 -0.14 3.27
N MET A 46 17.79 -1.34 3.28
CA MET A 46 16.45 -1.61 3.78
C MET A 46 16.43 -2.81 4.74
N LYS A 47 15.28 -3.07 5.38
CA LYS A 47 15.09 -4.30 6.14
C LYS A 47 15.19 -5.51 5.20
N LYS A 48 15.71 -6.63 5.71
CA LYS A 48 16.07 -7.84 4.95
C LYS A 48 14.99 -8.31 3.95
N VAL A 49 13.72 -8.29 4.34
CA VAL A 49 12.61 -8.71 3.47
C VAL A 49 12.46 -7.78 2.26
N PHE A 50 12.48 -6.46 2.48
CA PHE A 50 12.39 -5.47 1.41
C PHE A 50 13.68 -5.43 0.58
N GLN A 51 14.83 -5.65 1.22
CA GLN A 51 16.11 -5.76 0.53
C GLN A 51 16.09 -6.89 -0.51
N ILE A 52 15.58 -8.08 -0.17
CA ILE A 52 15.49 -9.20 -1.12
C ILE A 52 14.63 -8.84 -2.34
N VAL A 53 13.47 -8.21 -2.12
CA VAL A 53 12.59 -7.79 -3.22
C VAL A 53 13.28 -6.76 -4.12
N TYR A 54 13.99 -5.82 -3.50
CA TYR A 54 14.74 -4.81 -4.22
C TYR A 54 15.96 -5.37 -4.95
N ASP A 55 16.68 -6.32 -4.37
CA ASP A 55 17.82 -6.96 -5.03
C ASP A 55 17.36 -7.76 -6.27
N PHE A 56 16.12 -8.27 -6.26
CA PHE A 56 15.55 -9.01 -7.39
C PHE A 56 14.98 -8.11 -8.50
N GLY A 57 14.22 -7.08 -8.14
CA GLY A 57 13.47 -6.26 -9.12
C GLY A 57 13.60 -4.75 -8.94
N GLY A 58 14.52 -4.30 -8.10
CA GLY A 58 14.83 -2.90 -7.83
C GLY A 58 13.66 -2.12 -7.21
N LYS A 59 13.78 -0.80 -7.28
CA LYS A 59 12.75 0.15 -6.84
C LYS A 59 11.38 -0.08 -7.48
N TYR A 60 11.33 -0.58 -8.72
CA TYR A 60 10.08 -0.84 -9.44
C TYR A 60 9.31 -2.04 -8.88
N ALA A 61 9.99 -3.10 -8.43
CA ALA A 61 9.32 -4.23 -7.80
C ALA A 61 8.70 -3.84 -6.45
N ILE A 62 9.41 -3.04 -5.65
CA ILE A 62 8.88 -2.48 -4.40
C ILE A 62 7.63 -1.62 -4.69
N LEU A 63 7.72 -0.70 -5.66
CA LEU A 63 6.60 0.13 -6.07
C LEU A 63 5.38 -0.71 -6.49
N ALA A 64 5.60 -1.72 -7.35
CA ALA A 64 4.53 -2.58 -7.85
C ALA A 64 3.82 -3.36 -6.74
N ILE A 65 4.53 -3.80 -5.69
CA ILE A 65 3.90 -4.45 -4.54
C ILE A 65 3.02 -3.47 -3.78
N PHE A 66 3.54 -2.28 -3.46
CA PHE A 66 2.78 -1.28 -2.71
C PHE A 66 1.57 -0.77 -3.49
N GLU A 67 1.74 -0.44 -4.76
CA GLU A 67 0.63 0.02 -5.61
C GLU A 67 -0.35 -1.12 -5.91
N GLY A 68 0.12 -2.34 -6.15
CA GLY A 68 -0.74 -3.49 -6.36
C GLY A 68 -1.64 -3.78 -5.16
N LEU A 69 -1.05 -3.81 -3.96
CA LEU A 69 -1.81 -3.99 -2.71
C LEU A 69 -2.71 -2.78 -2.42
N GLY A 70 -2.22 -1.57 -2.67
CA GLY A 70 -2.97 -0.33 -2.47
C GLY A 70 -4.20 -0.23 -3.38
N LEU A 71 -4.03 -0.49 -4.69
CA LEU A 71 -5.12 -0.54 -5.67
C LEU A 71 -6.11 -1.65 -5.34
N PHE A 72 -5.63 -2.84 -4.95
CA PHE A 72 -6.51 -3.92 -4.52
C PHE A 72 -7.38 -3.52 -3.31
N ALA A 73 -6.78 -2.88 -2.30
CA ALA A 73 -7.49 -2.37 -1.13
C ALA A 73 -8.49 -1.27 -1.49
N LEU A 74 -8.15 -0.36 -2.41
CA LEU A 74 -9.06 0.67 -2.92
C LEU A 74 -10.26 0.06 -3.64
N ILE A 75 -10.03 -0.83 -4.60
CA ILE A 75 -11.10 -1.48 -5.38
C ILE A 75 -12.01 -2.26 -4.43
N SER A 76 -11.43 -3.01 -3.50
CA SER A 76 -12.17 -3.76 -2.48
C SER A 76 -13.02 -2.83 -1.60
N GLY A 77 -12.46 -1.69 -1.17
CA GLY A 77 -13.18 -0.68 -0.40
C GLY A 77 -14.34 -0.07 -1.19
N ILE A 78 -14.12 0.31 -2.45
CA ILE A 78 -15.14 0.89 -3.34
C ILE A 78 -16.27 -0.12 -3.60
N GLN A 79 -15.95 -1.37 -3.94
CA GLN A 79 -16.96 -2.42 -4.16
C GLN A 79 -17.82 -2.65 -2.91
N GLN A 80 -17.21 -2.65 -1.73
CA GLN A 80 -17.93 -2.83 -0.46
C GLN A 80 -18.80 -1.62 -0.08
N LEU A 81 -18.39 -0.40 -0.45
CA LEU A 81 -19.22 0.80 -0.30
C LEU A 81 -20.40 0.78 -1.28
N ARG A 82 -20.17 0.40 -2.54
CA ARG A 82 -21.19 0.35 -3.60
C ARG A 82 -22.26 -0.69 -3.31
N ASN A 83 -21.91 -1.87 -2.82
CA ASN A 83 -22.86 -2.94 -2.49
C ASN A 83 -23.72 -2.65 -1.24
N LYS A 84 -23.52 -1.51 -0.56
CA LYS A 84 -24.32 -1.04 0.59
C LYS A 84 -25.21 0.17 0.28
N LEU A 85 -25.09 0.77 -0.92
CA LEU A 85 -25.99 1.80 -1.45
C LEU A 85 -27.10 1.13 -2.25
#